data_AF-A0A839SBD0-F1
#
_entry.id   AF-A0A839SBD0-F1
#
_cell.length_a   1.000
_cell.length_b   1.000
_cell.length_c   1.000
_cell.angle_alpha   90.00
_cell.angle_beta   90.00
_cell.angle_gamma   90.00
#
_symmetry.space_group_name_H-M   'P 1'
#
loop_
_entity.id
_entity.type
_entity.pdbx_description
1 polymer ?
#
loop_
_entity_poly.entity_id
_entity_poly.type
_entity_poly.pdbx_seq_one_letter_code
_entity_poly.pdbx_strand_id
1 'polypeptide(L)'
;MRKYYITAILAFALTYKLKAQDNYEIQVYGSETVDAGHTMLELHSNYTSDGSKTMADGVLPTNHVFHETIEITHGWLPWFETGFYLFNTIGSDGRTAYVGSHIRPRVAIPESWKWPVGLSLSVEFGFQKAQYSANTSTLEIRPIIDKKWGGLYVAFNPTLDQSFKGPDENRGLIFSPNVKGSYDISKLVALGLEYYGSTGPFFNYDPIQQQQHQLFIATDLNFNPNWEFNAGYGRGFTNSTDRSIFKIILGRRF
;
A
#
# COMPACT_ATOMS: atom_id res chain seq x y z
N MET A 1 38.21 -25.48 -37.38
CA MET A 1 37.32 -26.40 -36.61
C MET A 1 37.62 -26.15 -35.13
N ARG A 2 37.07 -25.12 -34.49
CA ARG A 2 35.68 -24.95 -34.01
C ARG A 2 35.23 -26.16 -33.19
N LYS A 3 35.18 -25.95 -31.87
CA LYS A 3 34.09 -26.26 -30.91
C LYS A 3 34.59 -26.99 -29.65
N TYR A 4 34.03 -26.53 -28.51
CA TYR A 4 34.01 -27.14 -27.17
C TYR A 4 35.36 -26.97 -26.45
N TYR A 5 35.54 -26.14 -25.40
CA TYR A 5 34.90 -26.20 -24.09
C TYR A 5 34.80 -24.80 -23.43
N ILE A 6 33.84 -23.99 -23.86
CA ILE A 6 33.31 -22.89 -23.01
C ILE A 6 31.94 -23.37 -22.54
N THR A 7 31.94 -24.27 -21.56
CA THR A 7 30.70 -24.67 -20.89
C THR A 7 30.99 -25.04 -19.44
N ALA A 8 31.48 -24.06 -18.69
CA ALA A 8 31.43 -24.08 -17.24
C ALA A 8 31.14 -22.66 -16.72
N ILE A 9 30.22 -21.95 -17.38
CA ILE A 9 29.38 -20.98 -16.66
C ILE A 9 28.29 -21.84 -16.03
N LEU A 10 28.67 -22.48 -14.93
CA LEU A 10 27.74 -23.10 -14.02
C LEU A 10 26.77 -22.00 -13.60
N ALA A 11 25.52 -22.20 -14.00
CA ALA A 11 24.37 -21.45 -13.58
C ALA A 11 24.34 -21.38 -12.05
N PHE A 12 24.92 -20.33 -11.48
CA PHE A 12 24.35 -19.71 -10.30
C PHE A 12 23.17 -18.86 -10.78
N ALA A 13 22.12 -19.55 -11.25
CA ALA A 13 20.78 -19.02 -11.13
C ALA A 13 20.52 -18.96 -9.62
N LEU A 14 20.92 -17.85 -9.01
CA LEU A 14 20.46 -17.55 -7.68
C LEU A 14 18.95 -17.37 -7.83
N THR A 15 18.23 -18.42 -7.44
CA THR A 15 16.81 -18.37 -7.13
C THR A 15 16.65 -17.45 -5.93
N TYR A 16 16.76 -16.15 -6.18
CA TYR A 16 16.47 -15.13 -5.19
C TYR A 16 14.97 -14.91 -5.17
N LYS A 17 14.44 -14.99 -3.95
CA LYS A 17 13.02 -14.85 -3.63
C LYS A 17 12.53 -13.49 -4.13
N LEU A 18 11.63 -13.50 -5.11
CA LEU A 18 10.99 -12.29 -5.61
C LEU A 18 9.83 -11.99 -4.66
N LYS A 19 9.91 -10.85 -3.96
CA LYS A 19 8.87 -10.43 -3.04
C LYS A 19 7.61 -10.09 -3.81
N ALA A 20 6.48 -10.67 -3.39
CA ALA A 20 5.17 -10.22 -3.81
C ALA A 20 4.92 -8.81 -3.24
N GLN A 21 4.30 -7.97 -4.04
CA GLN A 21 3.89 -6.63 -3.64
C GLN A 21 2.56 -6.71 -2.86
N ASP A 22 2.43 -5.94 -1.78
CA ASP A 22 1.10 -5.74 -1.18
C ASP A 22 0.29 -4.75 -2.04
N ASN A 23 -0.83 -5.23 -2.56
CA ASN A 23 -1.73 -4.49 -3.46
C ASN A 23 -3.14 -4.38 -2.89
N TYR A 24 -3.37 -4.77 -1.63
CA TYR A 24 -4.70 -4.72 -1.03
C TYR A 24 -5.06 -3.31 -0.60
N GLU A 25 -4.08 -2.50 -0.23
CA GLU A 25 -4.28 -1.11 0.22
C GLU A 25 -3.27 -0.18 -0.47
N ILE A 26 -3.71 0.49 -1.53
CA ILE A 26 -2.88 1.45 -2.28
C ILE A 26 -3.39 2.86 -1.97
N GLN A 27 -2.97 3.43 -0.84
CA GLN A 27 -3.38 4.76 -0.40
C GLN A 27 -2.23 5.47 0.33
N VAL A 28 -2.03 6.75 0.02
CA VAL A 28 -1.20 7.63 0.86
C VAL A 28 -2.14 8.35 1.80
N TYR A 29 -1.95 8.17 3.09
CA TYR A 29 -2.85 8.72 4.09
C TYR A 29 -2.53 10.16 4.42
N GLY A 30 -3.59 10.94 4.60
CA GLY A 30 -3.54 12.21 5.33
C GLY A 30 -3.56 11.96 6.84
N SER A 31 -3.23 12.98 7.62
CA SER A 31 -3.15 12.84 9.08
C SER A 31 -4.51 12.87 9.78
N GLU A 32 -5.53 13.38 9.11
CA GLU A 32 -6.90 13.49 9.63
C GLU A 32 -7.48 12.13 10.02
N THR A 33 -8.21 12.10 11.13
CA THR A 33 -8.97 10.94 11.60
C THR A 33 -10.45 11.12 11.34
N VAL A 34 -11.20 10.03 11.23
CA VAL A 34 -12.66 10.05 11.21
C VAL A 34 -13.20 10.76 12.46
N ASP A 35 -14.21 11.61 12.26
CA ASP A 35 -14.88 12.35 13.32
C ASP A 35 -15.36 11.44 14.45
N ALA A 36 -15.27 11.94 15.69
CA ALA A 36 -15.74 11.20 16.86
C ALA A 36 -17.22 10.81 16.71
N GLY A 37 -17.52 9.52 16.96
CA GLY A 37 -18.85 8.94 16.83
C GLY A 37 -19.27 8.57 15.41
N HIS A 38 -18.47 8.89 14.40
CA HIS A 38 -18.78 8.57 13.00
C HIS A 38 -18.04 7.33 12.53
N THR A 39 -18.60 6.67 11.51
CA THR A 39 -18.00 5.49 10.89
C THR A 39 -17.79 5.74 9.41
N MET A 40 -16.57 5.52 8.91
CA MET A 40 -16.26 5.44 7.51
C MET A 40 -16.30 3.99 7.04
N LEU A 41 -17.00 3.74 5.93
CA LEU A 41 -16.90 2.50 5.18
C LEU A 41 -16.25 2.79 3.84
N GLU A 42 -15.13 2.13 3.56
CA GLU A 42 -14.35 2.28 2.33
C GLU A 42 -14.25 0.97 1.57
N LEU A 43 -14.34 1.07 0.24
CA LEU A 43 -14.07 -0.01 -0.69
C LEU A 43 -12.87 0.38 -1.55
N HIS A 44 -11.78 -0.40 -1.45
CA HIS A 44 -10.59 -0.24 -2.27
C HIS A 44 -10.61 -1.34 -3.31
N SER A 45 -10.60 -0.97 -4.58
CA SER A 45 -10.61 -1.89 -5.72
C SER A 45 -9.35 -1.64 -6.55
N ASN A 46 -8.40 -2.57 -6.46
CA ASN A 46 -7.12 -2.51 -7.17
C ASN A 46 -7.05 -3.62 -8.22
N TYR A 47 -7.08 -3.24 -9.51
CA TYR A 47 -6.98 -4.17 -10.63
C TYR A 47 -5.56 -4.20 -11.20
N THR A 48 -4.88 -5.34 -11.06
CA THR A 48 -3.57 -5.56 -11.66
C THR A 48 -3.74 -6.02 -13.12
N SER A 49 -3.64 -5.06 -14.05
CA SER A 49 -3.76 -5.30 -15.49
C SER A 49 -2.53 -5.98 -16.12
N ASP A 50 -1.33 -5.73 -15.59
CA ASP A 50 -0.09 -6.42 -15.96
C ASP A 50 0.72 -6.65 -14.68
N GLY A 51 0.81 -7.91 -14.26
CA GLY A 51 1.42 -8.31 -13.00
C GLY A 51 2.22 -9.60 -13.13
N SER A 52 2.55 -10.19 -11.98
CA SER A 52 3.22 -11.49 -11.95
C SER A 52 2.38 -12.59 -12.63
N LYS A 53 3.02 -13.40 -13.47
CA LYS A 53 2.37 -14.48 -14.25
C LYS A 53 2.70 -15.88 -13.72
N THR A 54 3.67 -15.96 -12.82
CA THR A 54 4.15 -17.20 -12.22
C THR A 54 4.09 -17.07 -10.72
N MET A 55 3.87 -18.20 -10.05
CA MET A 55 4.00 -18.23 -8.59
C MET A 55 5.44 -17.91 -8.20
N ALA A 56 5.58 -17.08 -7.17
CA ALA A 56 6.85 -16.79 -6.52
C ALA A 56 6.66 -17.01 -5.01
N ASP A 57 7.56 -17.78 -4.40
CA ASP A 57 7.54 -18.04 -2.95
C ASP A 57 6.20 -18.58 -2.41
N GLY A 58 5.47 -19.35 -3.23
CA GLY A 58 4.16 -19.91 -2.87
C GLY A 58 2.99 -18.93 -3.00
N VAL A 59 3.25 -17.69 -3.41
CA VAL A 59 2.25 -16.66 -3.66
C VAL A 59 1.68 -16.80 -5.07
N LEU A 60 0.37 -16.65 -5.20
CA LEU A 60 -0.39 -16.74 -6.44
C LEU A 60 -0.04 -15.57 -7.39
N PRO A 61 -0.07 -15.79 -8.72
CA PRO A 61 0.15 -14.73 -9.69
C PRO A 61 -0.93 -13.63 -9.64
N THR A 62 -0.49 -12.38 -9.70
CA THR A 62 -1.33 -11.16 -9.63
C THR A 62 -1.87 -10.70 -10.98
N ASN A 63 -1.41 -11.26 -12.10
CA ASN A 63 -1.85 -10.83 -13.43
C ASN A 63 -3.37 -11.04 -13.65
N HIS A 64 -4.07 -9.97 -14.02
CA HIS A 64 -5.54 -9.91 -14.19
C HIS A 64 -6.32 -10.30 -12.94
N VAL A 65 -5.89 -9.79 -11.78
CA VAL A 65 -6.54 -10.01 -10.49
C VAL A 65 -7.05 -8.69 -9.93
N PHE A 66 -8.24 -8.73 -9.33
CA PHE A 66 -8.73 -7.67 -8.45
C PHE A 66 -8.34 -8.00 -7.01
N HIS A 67 -7.71 -7.06 -6.35
CA HIS A 67 -7.59 -7.02 -4.90
C HIS A 67 -8.65 -6.05 -4.39
N GLU A 68 -9.56 -6.56 -3.55
CA GLU A 68 -10.69 -5.82 -3.03
C GLU A 68 -10.63 -5.78 -1.50
N THR A 69 -10.58 -4.57 -0.96
CA THR A 69 -10.48 -4.34 0.48
C THR A 69 -11.70 -3.60 0.96
N ILE A 70 -12.34 -4.16 1.99
CA ILE A 70 -13.35 -3.44 2.76
C ILE A 70 -12.64 -2.90 4.00
N GLU A 71 -12.58 -1.57 4.13
CA GLU A 71 -12.09 -0.88 5.32
C GLU A 71 -13.29 -0.30 6.10
N ILE A 72 -13.32 -0.56 7.40
CA ILE A 72 -14.30 0.00 8.33
C ILE A 72 -13.51 0.78 9.38
N THR A 73 -13.65 2.10 9.38
CA THR A 73 -12.94 2.97 10.31
C THR A 73 -13.91 3.72 11.20
N HIS A 74 -13.77 3.58 12.51
CA HIS A 74 -14.60 4.28 13.50
C HIS A 74 -13.78 5.32 14.26
N GLY A 75 -14.26 6.56 14.28
CA GLY A 75 -13.69 7.64 15.09
C GLY A 75 -14.20 7.54 16.52
N TRP A 76 -13.33 7.27 17.48
CA TRP A 76 -13.71 7.17 18.90
C TRP A 76 -13.61 8.52 19.60
N LEU A 77 -12.56 9.27 19.30
CA LEU A 77 -12.26 10.59 19.85
C LEU A 77 -11.76 11.48 18.69
N PRO A 78 -11.75 12.82 18.86
CA PRO A 78 -11.26 13.74 17.81
C PRO A 78 -9.79 13.55 17.40
N TRP A 79 -9.07 12.62 18.03
CA TRP A 79 -7.65 12.33 17.79
C TRP A 79 -7.38 10.81 17.76
N PHE A 80 -8.40 9.95 17.85
CA PHE A 80 -8.23 8.50 17.89
C PHE A 80 -9.33 7.77 17.12
N GLU A 81 -8.90 6.90 16.21
CA GLU A 81 -9.76 6.03 15.43
C GLU A 81 -9.25 4.59 15.43
N THR A 82 -10.10 3.66 14.99
CA THR A 82 -9.69 2.29 14.69
C THR A 82 -10.27 1.85 13.35
N GLY A 83 -9.38 1.46 12.44
CA GLY A 83 -9.69 0.79 11.19
C GLY A 83 -9.70 -0.73 11.33
N PHE A 84 -10.55 -1.39 10.55
CA PHE A 84 -10.57 -2.83 10.39
C PHE A 84 -10.68 -3.17 8.91
N TYR A 85 -9.83 -4.09 8.45
CA TYR A 85 -9.68 -4.44 7.05
C TYR A 85 -10.11 -5.88 6.79
N LEU A 86 -10.83 -6.07 5.70
CA LEU A 86 -11.11 -7.37 5.11
C LEU A 86 -10.52 -7.41 3.71
N PHE A 87 -9.43 -8.14 3.54
CA PHE A 87 -8.76 -8.31 2.25
C PHE A 87 -9.37 -9.48 1.49
N ASN A 88 -9.72 -9.23 0.23
CA ASN A 88 -10.27 -10.21 -0.69
C ASN A 88 -9.53 -10.15 -2.02
N THR A 89 -9.54 -11.27 -2.72
CA THR A 89 -9.06 -11.38 -4.09
C THR A 89 -10.18 -11.91 -4.96
N ILE A 90 -10.34 -11.35 -6.16
CA ILE A 90 -11.27 -11.82 -7.18
C ILE A 90 -10.48 -12.05 -8.46
N GLY A 91 -10.45 -13.31 -8.91
CA GLY A 91 -9.68 -13.74 -10.06
C GLY A 91 -10.00 -15.17 -10.53
N SER A 92 -9.51 -15.53 -11.72
CA SER A 92 -9.67 -16.87 -12.30
C SER A 92 -8.75 -17.92 -11.66
N ASP A 93 -8.93 -19.19 -12.02
CA ASP A 93 -8.00 -20.28 -11.72
C ASP A 93 -7.78 -20.51 -10.21
N GLY A 94 -8.84 -20.39 -9.42
CA GLY A 94 -8.80 -20.61 -7.98
C GLY A 94 -8.20 -19.46 -7.16
N ARG A 95 -7.98 -18.29 -7.78
CA ARG A 95 -7.44 -17.09 -7.11
C ARG A 95 -8.48 -16.24 -6.40
N THR A 96 -9.76 -16.63 -6.40
CA THR A 96 -10.81 -15.92 -5.66
C THR A 96 -10.89 -16.45 -4.22
N ALA A 97 -10.65 -15.59 -3.24
CA ALA A 97 -10.84 -15.92 -1.84
C ALA A 97 -10.85 -14.68 -0.94
N TYR A 98 -11.34 -14.87 0.28
CA TYR A 98 -10.93 -14.06 1.41
C TYR A 98 -9.45 -14.32 1.74
N VAL A 99 -8.66 -13.26 1.91
CA VAL A 99 -7.20 -13.29 2.02
C VAL A 99 -6.74 -13.15 3.47
N GLY A 100 -7.29 -12.20 4.21
CA GLY A 100 -6.73 -11.78 5.48
C GLY A 100 -7.48 -10.60 6.10
N SER A 101 -7.15 -10.28 7.34
CA SER A 101 -7.70 -9.12 8.05
C SER A 101 -6.66 -8.46 8.89
N HIS A 102 -6.67 -7.14 8.88
CA HIS A 102 -5.84 -6.29 9.72
C HIS A 102 -6.72 -5.39 10.62
N ILE A 103 -6.15 -4.96 11.75
CA ILE A 103 -6.71 -3.94 12.62
C ILE A 103 -5.71 -2.78 12.73
N ARG A 104 -6.22 -1.55 12.69
CA ARG A 104 -5.41 -0.34 12.62
C ARG A 104 -5.87 0.74 13.60
N PRO A 105 -5.38 0.74 14.85
CA PRO A 105 -5.45 1.96 15.66
C PRO A 105 -4.64 3.10 15.02
N ARG A 106 -5.20 4.30 15.02
CA ARG A 106 -4.49 5.52 14.61
C ARG A 106 -4.75 6.65 15.59
N VAL A 107 -3.69 7.38 15.93
CA VAL A 107 -3.76 8.61 16.72
C VAL A 107 -3.26 9.80 15.92
N ALA A 108 -3.93 10.94 16.03
CA ALA A 108 -3.50 12.20 15.43
C ALA A 108 -3.18 13.25 16.49
N ILE A 109 -2.36 14.24 16.13
CA ILE A 109 -2.19 15.42 16.97
C ILE A 109 -3.54 16.16 17.05
N PRO A 110 -4.03 16.55 18.24
CA PRO A 110 -5.28 17.29 18.33
C PRO A 110 -5.21 18.61 17.56
N GLU A 111 -6.23 18.90 16.75
CA GLU A 111 -6.30 20.15 15.97
C GLU A 111 -6.17 21.40 16.85
N SER A 112 -6.64 21.32 18.10
CA SER A 112 -6.58 22.39 19.08
C SER A 112 -5.15 22.86 19.40
N TRP A 113 -4.14 22.03 19.14
CA TRP A 113 -2.73 22.35 19.35
C TRP A 113 -2.15 23.23 18.23
N LYS A 114 -2.86 23.38 17.11
CA LYS A 114 -2.50 24.25 15.97
C LYS A 114 -1.07 24.01 15.44
N TRP A 115 -0.68 22.74 15.36
CA TRP A 115 0.63 22.36 14.83
C TRP A 115 0.76 22.81 13.37
N PRO A 116 1.96 23.24 12.90
CA PRO A 116 2.12 23.80 11.56
C PRO A 116 1.88 22.78 10.43
N VAL A 117 1.94 21.48 10.73
CA VAL A 117 1.65 20.37 9.81
C VAL A 117 0.69 19.39 10.47
N GLY A 118 -0.04 18.63 9.67
CA GLY A 118 -0.78 17.49 10.17
C GLY A 118 0.19 16.37 10.55
N LEU A 119 -0.10 15.70 11.67
CA LEU A 119 0.70 14.59 12.18
C LEU A 119 -0.22 13.50 12.73
N SER A 120 0.00 12.27 12.28
CA SER A 120 -0.62 11.10 12.90
C SER A 120 0.33 9.91 12.90
N LEU A 121 0.01 8.93 13.74
CA LEU A 121 0.70 7.65 13.83
C LEU A 121 -0.35 6.56 13.72
N SER A 122 -0.23 5.77 12.66
CA SER A 122 -1.05 4.61 12.40
C SER A 122 -0.23 3.36 12.67
N VAL A 123 -0.83 2.38 13.34
CA VAL A 123 -0.22 1.08 13.56
C VAL A 123 -1.20 0.04 13.07
N GLU A 124 -0.79 -0.80 12.13
CA GLU A 124 -1.64 -1.82 11.53
C GLU A 124 -1.06 -3.20 11.80
N PHE A 125 -1.86 -4.12 12.30
CA PHE A 125 -1.43 -5.49 12.54
C PHE A 125 -2.47 -6.47 12.01
N GLY A 126 -1.99 -7.54 11.40
CA GLY A 126 -2.87 -8.66 11.09
C GLY A 126 -2.19 -9.77 10.34
N PHE A 127 -3.02 -10.54 9.64
CA PHE A 127 -2.57 -11.72 8.92
C PHE A 127 -3.12 -11.74 7.49
N GLN A 128 -2.37 -12.41 6.63
CA GLN A 128 -2.77 -12.78 5.28
C GLN A 128 -2.44 -14.26 5.05
N LYS A 129 -3.25 -14.95 4.24
CA LYS A 129 -3.00 -16.35 3.87
C LYS A 129 -1.75 -16.46 2.99
N ALA A 130 -0.98 -17.54 3.19
CA ALA A 130 0.31 -17.76 2.53
C ALA A 130 0.24 -17.81 0.99
N GLN A 131 -0.91 -18.16 0.40
CA GLN A 131 -1.08 -18.14 -1.05
C GLN A 131 -1.16 -16.71 -1.63
N TYR A 132 -1.28 -15.68 -0.79
CA TYR A 132 -1.53 -14.30 -1.21
C TYR A 132 -0.46 -13.33 -0.72
N SER A 133 0.23 -13.66 0.36
CA SER A 133 1.37 -12.91 0.88
C SER A 133 2.40 -13.87 1.47
N ALA A 134 3.68 -13.65 1.15
CA ALA A 134 4.76 -14.46 1.69
C ALA A 134 4.97 -14.18 3.19
N ASN A 135 4.72 -12.95 3.63
CA ASN A 135 4.73 -12.54 5.04
C ASN A 135 3.29 -12.57 5.56
N THR A 136 2.98 -13.62 6.33
CA THR A 136 1.60 -13.95 6.73
C THR A 136 1.14 -13.32 8.03
N SER A 137 2.04 -12.68 8.77
CA SER A 137 1.76 -11.95 10.00
C SER A 137 2.67 -10.74 10.04
N THR A 138 2.08 -9.55 10.00
CA THR A 138 2.80 -8.29 9.80
C THR A 138 2.30 -7.21 10.76
N LEU A 139 3.21 -6.32 11.13
CA LEU A 139 2.94 -5.05 11.79
C LEU A 139 3.50 -3.94 10.92
N GLU A 140 2.66 -3.01 10.54
CA GLU A 140 3.04 -1.78 9.88
C GLU A 140 3.00 -0.63 10.89
N ILE A 141 4.06 0.17 10.92
CA ILE A 141 4.12 1.42 11.68
C ILE A 141 4.23 2.56 10.67
N ARG A 142 3.16 3.37 10.57
CA ARG A 142 3.02 4.42 9.57
C ARG A 142 2.88 5.78 10.27
N PRO A 143 4.00 6.49 10.49
CA PRO A 143 3.95 7.93 10.73
C PRO A 143 3.37 8.60 9.49
N ILE A 144 2.58 9.66 9.69
CA ILE A 144 1.94 10.40 8.60
C ILE A 144 2.19 11.88 8.86
N ILE A 145 2.74 12.56 7.86
CA ILE A 145 2.97 14.00 7.87
C ILE A 145 2.32 14.57 6.62
N ASP A 146 1.41 15.53 6.78
CA ASP A 146 0.78 16.16 5.63
C ASP A 146 0.54 17.66 5.83
N LYS A 147 0.34 18.35 4.71
CA LYS A 147 0.02 19.76 4.71
C LYS A 147 -0.67 20.19 3.43
N LYS A 148 -1.65 21.08 3.57
CA LYS A 148 -2.26 21.84 2.48
C LYS A 148 -1.85 23.31 2.53
N TRP A 149 -1.40 23.85 1.40
CA TRP A 149 -1.09 25.26 1.17
C TRP A 149 -1.90 25.78 -0.03
N GLY A 150 -3.01 26.46 0.25
CA GLY A 150 -3.96 26.84 -0.80
C GLY A 150 -4.45 25.59 -1.53
N GLY A 151 -4.22 25.53 -2.85
CA GLY A 151 -4.59 24.37 -3.67
C GLY A 151 -3.59 23.21 -3.63
N LEU A 152 -2.36 23.40 -3.12
CA LEU A 152 -1.34 22.35 -3.08
C LEU A 152 -1.47 21.50 -1.81
N TYR A 153 -1.57 20.19 -1.95
CA TYR A 153 -1.53 19.22 -0.85
C TYR A 153 -0.32 18.29 -1.00
N VAL A 154 0.37 18.01 0.11
CA VAL A 154 1.48 17.07 0.17
C VAL A 154 1.35 16.19 1.41
N ALA A 155 1.55 14.89 1.25
CA ALA A 155 1.61 13.91 2.33
C ALA A 155 2.84 13.00 2.18
N PHE A 156 3.42 12.63 3.32
CA PHE A 156 4.53 11.70 3.42
C PHE A 156 4.26 10.69 4.53
N ASN A 157 4.39 9.40 4.20
CA ASN A 157 4.23 8.30 5.14
C ASN A 157 5.54 7.49 5.16
N PRO A 158 6.49 7.76 6.07
CA PRO A 158 7.73 6.99 6.21
C PRO A 158 7.48 5.64 6.92
N THR A 159 6.74 4.77 6.26
CA THR A 159 6.27 3.50 6.84
C THR A 159 7.39 2.52 7.13
N LEU A 160 7.25 1.77 8.22
CA LEU A 160 8.13 0.69 8.64
C LEU A 160 7.33 -0.61 8.83
N ASP A 161 7.70 -1.67 8.11
CA ASP A 161 7.06 -2.97 8.20
C ASP A 161 7.91 -3.96 9.00
N GLN A 162 7.27 -4.68 9.93
CA GLN A 162 7.84 -5.84 10.61
C GLN A 162 7.04 -7.08 10.23
N SER A 163 7.73 -8.15 9.85
CA SER A 163 7.12 -9.46 9.69
C SER A 163 7.38 -10.32 10.94
N PHE A 164 6.36 -11.02 11.44
CA PHE A 164 6.51 -12.02 12.51
C PHE A 164 6.44 -13.45 11.99
N LYS A 165 6.01 -13.63 10.74
CA LYS A 165 5.99 -14.93 10.09
C LYS A 165 6.11 -14.79 8.59
N GLY A 166 7.18 -15.32 8.03
CA GLY A 166 7.45 -15.29 6.59
C GLY A 166 8.94 -15.10 6.30
N PRO A 167 9.32 -14.96 5.02
CA PRO A 167 10.72 -14.77 4.62
C PRO A 167 11.41 -13.57 5.27
N ASP A 168 10.66 -12.54 5.66
CA ASP A 168 11.23 -11.31 6.23
C ASP A 168 11.24 -11.27 7.77
N GLU A 169 10.85 -12.35 8.47
CA GLU A 169 10.75 -12.41 9.94
C GLU A 169 12.01 -11.93 10.67
N ASN A 170 13.18 -12.24 10.12
CA ASN A 170 14.48 -11.92 10.71
C ASN A 170 15.24 -10.81 9.97
N ARG A 171 14.55 -10.02 9.14
CA ARG A 171 15.18 -8.95 8.36
C ARG A 171 15.19 -7.59 9.04
N GLY A 172 14.51 -7.48 10.18
CA GLY A 172 14.27 -6.20 10.85
C GLY A 172 13.21 -5.37 10.12
N LEU A 173 13.14 -4.08 10.47
CA LEU A 173 12.15 -3.16 9.93
C LEU A 173 12.43 -2.87 8.46
N ILE A 174 11.48 -3.17 7.58
CA ILE A 174 11.53 -2.82 6.16
C ILE A 174 11.01 -1.39 5.99
N PHE A 175 11.69 -0.57 5.19
CA PHE A 175 11.28 0.80 4.95
C PHE A 175 10.47 0.93 3.67
N SER A 176 9.21 1.32 3.81
CA SER A 176 8.23 1.35 2.73
C SER A 176 7.57 2.74 2.58
N PRO A 177 8.34 3.78 2.19
CA PRO A 177 7.85 5.14 2.19
C PRO A 177 6.79 5.39 1.09
N ASN A 178 5.75 6.13 1.45
CA ASN A 178 4.72 6.60 0.52
C ASN A 178 4.67 8.12 0.48
N VAL A 179 4.45 8.71 -0.70
CA VAL A 179 4.39 10.17 -0.89
C VAL A 179 3.22 10.51 -1.79
N LYS A 180 2.45 11.54 -1.46
CA LYS A 180 1.44 12.14 -2.34
C LYS A 180 1.71 13.62 -2.50
N GLY A 181 1.58 14.10 -3.73
CA GLY A 181 1.50 15.52 -4.03
C GLY A 181 0.34 15.75 -4.99
N SER A 182 -0.61 16.60 -4.63
CA SER A 182 -1.77 16.92 -5.46
C SER A 182 -2.08 18.42 -5.48
N TYR A 183 -2.77 18.86 -6.53
CA TYR A 183 -3.19 20.23 -6.71
C TYR A 183 -4.68 20.31 -7.06
N ASP A 184 -5.41 21.15 -6.35
CA ASP A 184 -6.82 21.45 -6.61
C ASP A 184 -6.94 22.25 -7.92
N ILE A 185 -7.34 21.58 -9.01
CA ILE A 185 -7.61 22.25 -10.29
C ILE A 185 -9.00 22.89 -10.34
N SER A 186 -9.87 22.49 -9.41
CA SER A 186 -11.18 23.10 -9.15
C SER A 186 -11.60 22.80 -7.71
N LYS A 187 -12.76 23.31 -7.29
CA LYS A 187 -13.35 22.94 -5.99
C LYS A 187 -13.73 21.46 -5.87
N LEU A 188 -13.88 20.76 -7.01
CA LEU A 188 -14.37 19.38 -7.07
C LEU A 188 -13.27 18.37 -7.40
N VAL A 189 -12.17 18.80 -8.01
CA VAL A 189 -11.17 17.89 -8.59
C VAL A 189 -9.78 18.32 -8.17
N ALA A 190 -9.04 17.38 -7.58
CA ALA A 190 -7.60 17.48 -7.40
C ALA A 190 -6.90 16.42 -8.27
N LEU A 191 -5.78 16.80 -8.89
CA LEU A 191 -4.91 15.89 -9.63
C LEU A 191 -3.58 15.78 -8.91
N GLY A 192 -2.99 14.59 -8.87
CA GLY A 192 -1.75 14.37 -8.14
C GLY A 192 -0.94 13.20 -8.62
N LEU A 193 0.22 13.06 -7.99
CA LEU A 193 1.11 11.92 -8.09
C LEU A 193 1.22 11.24 -6.73
N GLU A 194 1.19 9.92 -6.73
CA GLU A 194 1.39 9.09 -5.54
C GLU A 194 2.55 8.13 -5.80
N TYR A 195 3.53 8.09 -4.90
CA TYR A 195 4.66 7.18 -4.93
C TYR A 195 4.55 6.17 -3.80
N TYR A 196 4.85 4.91 -4.10
CA TYR A 196 4.89 3.81 -3.15
C TYR A 196 6.21 3.07 -3.28
N GLY A 197 6.89 2.87 -2.15
CA GLY A 197 8.19 2.22 -2.10
C GLY A 197 8.22 1.05 -1.12
N SER A 198 9.10 0.08 -1.37
CA SER A 198 9.63 -0.85 -0.36
C SER A 198 11.09 -1.11 -0.63
N THR A 199 11.95 -0.59 0.23
CA THR A 199 13.40 -0.44 -0.05
C THR A 199 14.25 -1.53 0.62
N GLY A 200 13.63 -2.40 1.40
CA GLY A 200 14.34 -3.38 2.25
C GLY A 200 14.62 -2.85 3.65
N PRO A 201 15.50 -3.54 4.42
CA PRO A 201 15.78 -3.22 5.81
C PRO A 201 16.25 -1.78 6.00
N PHE A 202 15.68 -1.08 6.98
CA PHE A 202 16.08 0.26 7.38
C PHE A 202 17.56 0.25 7.78
N PHE A 203 18.34 1.21 7.25
CA PHE A 203 19.81 1.29 7.29
C PHE A 203 20.61 0.25 6.48
N ASN A 204 19.97 -0.74 5.85
CA ASN A 204 20.64 -1.70 4.97
C ASN A 204 19.74 -2.05 3.76
N TYR A 205 19.50 -1.04 2.93
CA TYR A 205 18.57 -1.13 1.79
C TYR A 205 19.01 -2.18 0.77
N ASP A 206 18.01 -2.83 0.17
CA ASP A 206 18.21 -3.83 -0.87
C ASP A 206 18.77 -3.19 -2.16
N PRO A 207 19.42 -3.95 -3.06
CA PRO A 207 19.76 -3.45 -4.39
C PRO A 207 18.52 -2.94 -5.12
N ILE A 208 18.63 -1.86 -5.89
CA ILE A 208 17.48 -1.18 -6.53
C ILE A 208 16.60 -2.13 -7.37
N GLN A 209 17.16 -3.17 -7.98
CA GLN A 209 16.40 -4.15 -8.76
C GLN A 209 15.50 -5.06 -7.93
N GLN A 210 15.76 -5.14 -6.61
CA GLN A 210 15.00 -5.93 -5.64
C GLN A 210 14.01 -5.08 -4.86
N GLN A 211 14.27 -3.77 -4.76
CA GLN A 211 13.33 -2.81 -4.18
C GLN A 211 12.04 -2.75 -5.00
N GLN A 212 10.95 -2.37 -4.36
CA GLN A 212 9.67 -2.10 -5.01
C GLN A 212 9.49 -0.59 -5.14
N HIS A 213 9.15 -0.12 -6.34
CA HIS A 213 8.85 1.28 -6.60
C HIS A 213 7.70 1.41 -7.58
N GLN A 214 6.66 2.15 -7.19
CA GLN A 214 5.54 2.48 -8.05
C GLN A 214 5.23 3.97 -8.02
N LEU A 215 4.73 4.47 -9.16
CA LEU A 215 4.22 5.82 -9.29
C LEU A 215 2.83 5.75 -9.92
N PHE A 216 1.90 6.45 -9.30
CA PHE A 216 0.53 6.60 -9.75
C PHE A 216 0.29 8.03 -10.18
N ILE A 217 -0.40 8.19 -11.31
CA ILE A 217 -1.22 9.38 -11.55
C ILE A 217 -2.55 9.17 -10.84
N ALA A 218 -2.97 10.14 -10.04
CA ALA A 218 -4.15 10.01 -9.19
C ALA A 218 -5.05 11.24 -9.29
N THR A 219 -6.33 11.04 -8.99
CA THR A 219 -7.33 12.08 -8.85
C THR A 219 -8.14 11.87 -7.58
N ASP A 220 -8.46 12.97 -6.91
CA ASP A 220 -9.41 13.01 -5.81
C ASP A 220 -10.65 13.82 -6.25
N LEU A 221 -11.85 13.35 -5.89
CA LEU A 221 -13.10 14.06 -6.17
C LEU A 221 -13.80 14.52 -4.88
N ASN A 222 -13.91 15.83 -4.71
CA ASN A 222 -14.47 16.49 -3.53
C ASN A 222 -15.93 16.92 -3.76
N PHE A 223 -16.78 16.02 -4.23
CA PHE A 223 -18.17 16.33 -4.59
C PHE A 223 -19.13 16.38 -3.40
N ASN A 224 -18.79 15.74 -2.29
CA ASN A 224 -19.60 15.73 -1.08
C ASN A 224 -18.70 15.44 0.14
N PRO A 225 -18.82 16.17 1.26
CA PRO A 225 -17.97 15.95 2.44
C PRO A 225 -18.16 14.58 3.10
N ASN A 226 -19.29 13.92 2.89
CA ASN A 226 -19.56 12.59 3.43
C ASN A 226 -19.01 11.45 2.56
N TRP A 227 -18.46 11.78 1.39
CA TRP A 227 -17.93 10.80 0.46
C TRP A 227 -16.44 11.02 0.27
N GLU A 228 -15.73 9.92 0.09
CA GLU A 228 -14.34 9.92 -0.32
C GLU A 228 -14.23 9.23 -1.68
N PHE A 229 -13.49 9.82 -2.59
CA PHE A 229 -13.19 9.21 -3.88
C PHE A 229 -11.77 9.52 -4.28
N ASN A 230 -10.99 8.47 -4.49
CA ASN A 230 -9.66 8.53 -5.05
C ASN A 230 -9.56 7.48 -6.16
N ALA A 231 -9.00 7.84 -7.31
CA ALA A 231 -8.75 6.90 -8.40
C ALA A 231 -7.38 7.16 -9.01
N GLY A 232 -6.77 6.11 -9.56
CA GLY A 232 -5.44 6.26 -10.14
C GLY A 232 -5.00 5.12 -11.04
N TYR A 233 -3.95 5.41 -11.81
CA TYR A 233 -3.25 4.45 -12.64
C TYR A 233 -1.77 4.44 -12.28
N GLY A 234 -1.28 3.28 -11.89
CA GLY A 234 0.08 3.05 -11.40
C GLY A 234 0.94 2.24 -12.33
N ARG A 235 2.23 2.57 -12.34
CA ARG A 235 3.29 1.83 -13.02
C ARG A 235 4.38 1.44 -12.02
N GLY A 236 4.79 0.17 -12.07
CA GLY A 236 5.98 -0.33 -11.37
C GLY A 236 7.25 -0.14 -12.19
N PHE A 237 8.36 0.18 -11.51
CA PHE A 237 9.65 0.46 -12.16
C PHE A 237 10.70 -0.64 -11.93
N THR A 238 10.39 -1.66 -11.14
CA THR A 238 11.30 -2.77 -10.85
C THR A 238 10.66 -4.11 -11.16
N ASN A 239 11.47 -5.16 -11.21
CA ASN A 239 10.98 -6.52 -11.43
C ASN A 239 10.18 -7.07 -10.23
N SER A 240 10.32 -6.45 -9.06
CA SER A 240 9.61 -6.82 -7.83
C SER A 240 8.23 -6.15 -7.71
N THR A 241 7.85 -5.30 -8.66
CA THR A 241 6.55 -4.59 -8.67
C THR A 241 5.65 -5.05 -9.79
N ASP A 242 4.35 -5.07 -9.52
CA ASP A 242 3.37 -5.17 -10.59
C ASP A 242 3.50 -3.96 -11.53
N ARG A 243 3.45 -4.25 -12.83
CA ARG A 243 3.81 -3.28 -13.87
C ARG A 243 2.72 -2.26 -14.11
N SER A 244 1.45 -2.63 -13.93
CA SER A 244 0.32 -1.80 -14.31
C SER A 244 -0.90 -2.10 -13.44
N ILE A 245 -1.29 -1.14 -12.59
CA ILE A 245 -2.42 -1.25 -11.66
C ILE A 245 -3.40 -0.09 -11.88
N PHE A 246 -4.69 -0.37 -11.87
CA PHE A 246 -5.75 0.63 -11.72
C PHE A 246 -6.29 0.55 -10.30
N LYS A 247 -6.44 1.69 -9.63
CA LYS A 247 -6.99 1.76 -8.26
C LYS A 247 -8.21 2.68 -8.21
N ILE A 248 -9.18 2.31 -7.39
CA ILE A 248 -10.31 3.14 -6.97
C ILE A 248 -10.50 2.93 -5.47
N ILE A 249 -10.72 4.02 -4.74
CA ILE A 249 -11.18 4.03 -3.35
C ILE A 249 -12.50 4.81 -3.35
N LEU A 250 -13.54 4.21 -2.78
CA LEU A 250 -14.82 4.85 -2.55
C LEU A 250 -15.19 4.70 -1.07
N GLY A 251 -15.27 5.83 -0.37
CA GLY A 251 -15.62 5.90 1.04
C GLY A 251 -16.95 6.61 1.29
N ARG A 252 -17.68 6.18 2.32
CA ARG A 252 -18.87 6.86 2.85
C ARG A 252 -18.80 6.94 4.38
N ARG A 253 -18.87 8.17 4.90
CA ARG A 253 -18.98 8.48 6.34
C ARG A 253 -20.44 8.30 6.78
N PHE A 254 -20.73 7.83 7.99
CA PHE A 254 -22.07 7.66 8.56
C PHE A 254 -22.18 8.32 9.92
#